data_AF-A0A7L2REB6-F1
#
_entry.id   AF-A0A7L2REB6-F1
#
_cell.length_a   1.000
_cell.length_b   1.000
_cell.length_c   1.000
_cell.angle_alpha   90.00
_cell.angle_beta   90.00
_cell.angle_gamma   90.00
#
_symmetry.space_group_name_H-M   'P 1'
#
loop_
_entity.id
_entity.type
_entity.pdbx_description
1 polymer ?
#
loop_
_entity_poly.entity_id
_entity_poly.type
_entity_poly.pdbx_seq_one_letter_code
_entity_poly.pdbx_strand_id
1 'polypeptide(L)'
;SRVVLRALRWRWGCYKYRFVPWVAINLRRQRRTLRYVPEGSQDKIISDEDVFETLLKTFKALFINDLSRQAGVLALLPEVKCQYLELLTSEQNRLKVTSCSHQSHHVFSPEEVLYNTLGFTVSRHQSSLVSAGTGVFVTKGFVPKGTVVSMYPGTVYRKHEPIFFQSLGNPFIFRCIDGILIDGNDKGLSRSVYR
;
A
#
# COMPACT_ATOMS: atom_id res chain seq x y z
N SER A 1 16.15 44.30 18.15
CA SER A 1 16.76 43.10 17.52
C SER A 1 17.70 42.24 18.38
N ARG A 2 17.98 42.51 19.67
CA ARG A 2 18.82 41.63 20.52
C ARG A 2 18.04 40.64 21.41
N VAL A 3 16.78 40.97 21.74
CA VAL A 3 15.91 40.15 22.61
C VAL A 3 15.41 38.89 21.91
N VAL A 4 15.03 39.00 20.63
CA VAL A 4 14.57 37.87 19.80
C VAL A 4 15.70 36.83 19.60
N LEU A 5 16.92 37.28 19.36
CA LEU A 5 18.09 36.38 19.24
C LEU A 5 18.40 35.65 20.55
N ARG A 6 18.22 36.30 21.71
CA ARG A 6 18.36 35.64 23.02
C ARG A 6 17.24 34.65 23.29
N ALA A 7 16.00 34.97 22.93
CA ALA A 7 14.87 34.07 23.04
C ALA A 7 15.03 32.84 22.14
N LEU A 8 15.50 33.02 20.90
CA LEU A 8 15.81 31.92 19.98
C LEU A 8 16.98 31.08 20.48
N ARG A 9 18.06 31.69 21.00
CA ARG A 9 19.21 30.97 21.56
C ARG A 9 18.84 30.18 22.82
N TRP A 10 17.97 30.73 23.68
CA TRP A 10 17.44 30.03 24.84
C TRP A 10 16.51 28.88 24.44
N ARG A 11 15.58 29.13 23.50
CA ARG A 11 14.73 28.08 22.93
C ARG A 11 15.56 26.97 22.29
N TRP A 12 16.64 27.30 21.57
CA TRP A 12 17.60 26.36 20.98
C TRP A 12 18.38 25.59 22.05
N GLY A 13 18.83 26.25 23.12
CA GLY A 13 19.48 25.61 24.27
C GLY A 13 18.56 24.59 24.97
N CYS A 14 17.27 24.89 25.08
CA CYS A 14 16.27 23.93 25.54
C CYS A 14 15.96 22.86 24.48
N TYR A 15 16.00 23.20 23.19
CA TYR A 15 15.74 22.28 22.07
C TYR A 15 16.83 21.21 21.94
N LYS A 16 18.08 21.56 22.22
CA LYS A 16 19.25 20.66 22.23
C LYS A 16 19.04 19.41 23.07
N TYR A 17 18.28 19.50 24.16
CA TYR A 17 17.97 18.39 25.06
C TYR A 17 16.53 17.87 24.93
N ARG A 18 15.67 18.46 24.09
CA ARG A 18 14.28 18.01 23.87
C ARG A 18 14.16 16.71 23.08
N PHE A 19 15.19 16.33 22.34
CA PHE A 19 15.25 15.04 21.67
C PHE A 19 15.47 13.89 22.65
N VAL A 20 15.98 14.14 23.87
CA VAL A 20 16.28 13.08 24.85
C VAL A 20 15.00 12.52 25.49
N PRO A 21 14.03 13.34 25.97
CA PRO A 21 12.71 12.84 26.38
C PRO A 21 11.98 12.12 25.24
N TRP A 22 12.14 12.59 24.00
CA TRP A 22 11.56 11.96 22.81
C TRP A 22 12.17 10.59 22.49
N VAL A 23 13.49 10.46 22.54
CA VAL A 23 14.22 9.19 22.40
C VAL A 23 13.76 8.24 23.53
N ALA A 24 13.67 8.73 24.76
CA ALA A 24 13.23 7.91 25.90
C ALA A 24 11.77 7.42 25.75
N ILE A 25 10.83 8.25 25.31
CA ILE A 25 9.43 7.87 25.10
C ILE A 25 9.28 6.87 23.95
N ASN A 26 9.98 7.08 22.83
CA ASN A 26 9.94 6.15 21.71
C ASN A 26 10.64 4.83 22.08
N LEU A 27 11.85 4.82 22.62
CA LEU A 27 12.54 3.58 23.02
C LEU A 27 11.73 2.72 24.00
N ARG A 28 10.96 3.33 24.91
CA ARG A 28 10.14 2.60 25.89
C ARG A 28 8.88 1.97 25.30
N ARG A 29 8.33 2.55 24.23
CA ARG A 29 7.10 2.06 23.54
C ARG A 29 7.39 1.21 22.31
N GLN A 30 8.56 1.39 21.71
CA GLN A 30 8.95 0.78 20.45
C GLN A 30 9.52 -0.62 20.67
N ARG A 31 8.72 -1.55 21.22
CA ARG A 31 8.89 -2.99 20.96
C ARG A 31 8.43 -3.29 19.52
N ARG A 32 8.94 -2.54 18.54
CA ARG A 32 8.71 -2.87 17.14
C ARG A 32 9.36 -4.22 16.90
N THR A 33 8.58 -5.17 16.39
CA THR A 33 9.11 -6.40 15.82
C THR A 33 9.99 -6.01 14.64
N LEU A 34 11.30 -5.91 14.90
CA LEU A 34 12.27 -5.73 13.84
C LEU A 34 12.37 -7.06 13.09
N ARG A 35 11.97 -7.07 11.82
CA ARG A 35 12.25 -8.20 10.94
C ARG A 35 13.77 -8.32 10.82
N TYR A 36 14.31 -9.45 11.26
CA TYR A 36 15.71 -9.79 11.03
C TYR A 36 15.78 -10.61 9.74
N VAL A 37 16.64 -10.17 8.82
CA VAL A 37 16.95 -10.90 7.60
C VAL A 37 18.47 -11.12 7.59
N PRO A 38 18.96 -12.37 7.57
CA PRO A 38 20.40 -12.66 7.63
C PRO A 38 21.18 -12.10 6.44
N GLU A 39 20.61 -12.20 5.23
CA GLU A 39 21.23 -11.75 3.98
C GLU A 39 20.18 -11.14 3.05
N GLY A 40 20.53 -10.10 2.28
CA GLY A 40 19.61 -9.45 1.35
C GLY A 40 19.05 -10.37 0.26
N SER A 41 19.82 -11.40 -0.12
CA SER A 41 19.40 -12.47 -1.04
C SER A 41 18.21 -13.29 -0.51
N GLN A 42 18.05 -13.36 0.82
CA GLN A 42 17.00 -14.12 1.49
C GLN A 42 15.76 -13.27 1.80
N ASP A 43 15.80 -11.95 1.55
CA ASP A 43 14.66 -11.07 1.80
C ASP A 43 13.52 -11.33 0.80
N LYS A 44 13.89 -11.64 -0.44
CA LYS A 44 13.00 -11.75 -1.58
C LYS A 44 12.58 -13.20 -1.82
N ILE A 45 11.39 -13.54 -1.35
CA ILE A 45 10.82 -14.90 -1.42
C ILE A 45 10.12 -15.15 -2.77
N ILE A 46 9.67 -14.09 -3.44
CA ILE A 46 8.91 -14.13 -4.70
C ILE A 46 9.67 -13.33 -5.76
N SER A 47 9.71 -13.81 -7.01
CA SER A 47 10.40 -13.13 -8.12
C SER A 47 9.72 -11.80 -8.48
N ASP A 48 10.45 -10.86 -9.10
CA ASP A 48 9.81 -9.59 -9.51
C ASP A 48 8.82 -9.83 -10.65
N GLU A 49 9.09 -10.82 -11.49
CA GLU A 49 8.26 -11.25 -12.59
C GLU A 49 6.89 -11.73 -12.08
N ASP A 50 6.87 -12.60 -11.07
CA ASP A 50 5.62 -13.09 -10.47
C ASP A 50 4.82 -11.97 -9.78
N VAL A 51 5.52 -11.05 -9.10
CA VAL A 51 4.89 -9.88 -8.48
C VAL A 51 4.28 -8.98 -9.55
N PHE A 52 5.06 -8.66 -10.59
CA PHE A 52 4.63 -7.80 -11.69
C PHE A 52 3.43 -8.39 -12.42
N GLU A 53 3.47 -9.67 -12.79
CA GLU A 53 2.36 -10.36 -13.45
C GLU A 53 1.11 -10.38 -12.57
N THR A 54 1.25 -10.66 -11.28
CA THR A 54 0.11 -10.66 -10.36
C THR A 54 -0.53 -9.28 -10.25
N LEU A 55 0.28 -8.23 -10.12
CA LEU A 55 -0.20 -6.84 -10.06
C LEU A 55 -0.86 -6.42 -11.36
N LEU A 56 -0.21 -6.69 -12.49
CA LEU A 56 -0.70 -6.34 -13.82
C LEU A 56 -2.05 -7.03 -14.09
N LYS A 57 -2.15 -8.33 -13.79
CA LYS A 57 -3.39 -9.09 -13.92
C LYS A 57 -4.51 -8.50 -13.05
N THR A 58 -4.21 -8.18 -11.79
CA THR A 58 -5.19 -7.63 -10.84
C THR A 58 -5.67 -6.24 -11.24
N PHE A 59 -4.76 -5.32 -11.56
CA PHE A 59 -5.12 -3.97 -11.96
C PHE A 59 -5.85 -3.94 -13.30
N LYS A 60 -5.47 -4.80 -14.26
CA LYS A 60 -6.23 -4.95 -15.51
C LYS A 60 -7.67 -5.37 -15.23
N ALA A 61 -7.89 -6.38 -14.39
CA ALA A 61 -9.23 -6.85 -14.06
C ALA A 61 -10.08 -5.78 -13.35
N LEU A 62 -9.50 -5.07 -12.36
CA LEU A 62 -10.16 -3.97 -11.67
C LEU A 62 -10.51 -2.82 -12.61
N PHE A 63 -9.60 -2.50 -13.52
CA PHE A 63 -9.78 -1.42 -14.49
C PHE A 63 -10.89 -1.73 -15.50
N ILE A 64 -10.91 -2.95 -16.05
CA ILE A 64 -11.95 -3.39 -16.98
C ILE A 64 -13.33 -3.37 -16.30
N ASN A 65 -13.41 -3.78 -15.03
CA ASN A 65 -14.65 -3.79 -14.27
C ASN A 65 -15.25 -2.38 -14.04
N ASP A 66 -14.42 -1.35 -13.90
CA ASP A 66 -14.85 0.04 -13.64
C ASP A 66 -14.67 0.97 -14.86
N LEU A 67 -14.48 0.41 -16.06
CA LEU A 67 -14.08 1.14 -17.27
C LEU A 67 -15.01 2.30 -17.61
N SER A 68 -16.33 2.10 -17.48
CA SER A 68 -17.34 3.12 -17.78
C SER A 68 -17.18 4.37 -16.89
N ARG A 69 -16.71 4.19 -15.65
CA ARG A 69 -16.44 5.28 -14.70
C ARG A 69 -15.03 5.86 -14.88
N GLN A 70 -14.10 5.09 -15.45
CA GLN A 70 -12.72 5.49 -15.76
C GLN A 70 -12.56 6.19 -17.13
N ALA A 71 -13.62 6.24 -17.94
CA ALA A 71 -13.58 6.78 -19.31
C ALA A 71 -13.07 8.24 -19.37
N GLY A 72 -13.36 9.05 -18.35
CA GLY A 72 -12.85 10.43 -18.24
C GLY A 72 -11.34 10.51 -18.02
N VAL A 73 -10.75 9.60 -17.23
CA VAL A 73 -9.29 9.53 -17.01
C VAL A 73 -8.59 9.05 -18.29
N LEU A 74 -9.17 8.07 -18.98
CA LEU A 74 -8.66 7.58 -20.26
C LEU A 74 -8.70 8.64 -21.38
N ALA A 75 -9.65 9.58 -21.33
CA ALA A 75 -9.69 10.69 -22.26
C ALA A 75 -8.49 11.63 -22.11
N LEU A 76 -7.88 11.68 -20.92
CA LEU A 76 -6.70 12.49 -20.61
C LEU A 76 -5.37 11.76 -20.89
N LEU A 77 -5.42 10.43 -21.14
CA LEU A 77 -4.25 9.58 -21.38
C LEU A 77 -4.47 8.72 -22.65
N PRO A 78 -4.44 9.33 -23.85
CA PRO A 78 -4.79 8.65 -25.10
C PRO A 78 -3.87 7.47 -25.42
N GLU A 79 -2.60 7.50 -25.04
CA GLU A 79 -1.66 6.38 -25.24
C GLU A 79 -2.05 5.15 -24.43
N VAL A 80 -2.50 5.36 -23.18
CA VAL A 80 -2.94 4.30 -22.27
C VAL A 80 -4.29 3.74 -22.73
N LYS A 81 -5.16 4.61 -23.26
CA LYS A 81 -6.48 4.23 -23.77
C LYS A 81 -6.40 3.18 -24.88
N CYS A 82 -5.49 3.33 -25.84
CA CYS A 82 -5.34 2.36 -26.94
C CYS A 82 -4.93 0.96 -26.44
N GLN A 83 -3.96 0.88 -25.52
CA GLN A 83 -3.49 -0.41 -24.97
C GLN A 83 -4.61 -1.16 -24.24
N TYR A 84 -5.41 -0.45 -23.43
CA TYR A 84 -6.52 -1.08 -22.72
C TYR A 84 -7.70 -1.44 -23.65
N LEU A 85 -7.98 -0.64 -24.68
CA LEU A 85 -9.01 -0.96 -25.69
C LEU A 85 -8.66 -2.20 -26.52
N GLU A 86 -7.40 -2.38 -26.91
CA GLU A 86 -6.96 -3.60 -27.59
C GLU A 86 -7.12 -4.85 -26.71
N LEU A 87 -6.74 -4.74 -25.43
CA LEU A 87 -6.91 -5.82 -24.45
C LEU A 87 -8.38 -6.15 -24.19
N LEU A 88 -9.25 -5.15 -24.11
CA LEU A 88 -10.70 -5.31 -23.98
C LEU A 88 -11.29 -6.07 -25.17
N THR A 89 -10.82 -5.78 -26.38
CA THR A 89 -11.29 -6.43 -27.61
C THR A 89 -10.92 -7.92 -27.61
N SER A 90 -9.71 -8.26 -27.12
CA SER A 90 -9.24 -9.64 -26.98
C SER A 90 -10.04 -10.43 -25.92
N GLU A 91 -10.24 -9.85 -24.74
CA GLU A 91 -10.94 -10.52 -23.63
C GLU A 91 -12.46 -10.62 -23.86
N GLN A 92 -13.09 -9.63 -24.50
CA GLN A 92 -14.50 -9.71 -24.90
C GLN A 92 -14.76 -10.78 -25.96
N ASN A 93 -13.80 -11.02 -26.86
CA ASN A 93 -13.91 -12.13 -27.81
C ASN A 93 -13.79 -13.50 -27.11
N ARG A 94 -12.98 -13.62 -26.05
CA ARG A 94 -12.93 -14.82 -25.20
C ARG A 94 -14.22 -15.05 -24.41
N LEU A 95 -14.82 -13.99 -23.86
CA LEU A 95 -16.06 -14.10 -23.10
C LEU A 95 -17.29 -14.35 -24.00
N LYS A 96 -17.34 -13.76 -25.21
CA LYS A 96 -18.42 -13.98 -26.19
C LYS A 96 -18.52 -15.41 -26.70
N VAL A 97 -17.43 -16.18 -26.71
CA VAL A 97 -17.44 -17.61 -27.09
C VAL A 97 -18.15 -18.47 -26.02
N THR A 98 -18.39 -17.95 -24.81
CA THR A 98 -18.87 -18.76 -23.68
C THR A 98 -20.28 -18.39 -23.16
N SER A 99 -20.94 -17.34 -23.65
CA SER A 99 -22.31 -17.04 -23.19
C SER A 99 -23.14 -16.17 -24.15
N CYS A 100 -24.12 -16.79 -24.81
CA CYS A 100 -25.29 -16.10 -25.37
C CYS A 100 -26.34 -15.92 -24.26
N SER A 101 -26.53 -14.69 -23.77
CA SER A 101 -27.79 -14.17 -23.23
C SER A 101 -27.56 -12.78 -22.61
N HIS A 102 -28.56 -11.92 -22.76
CA HIS A 102 -28.65 -10.54 -22.29
C HIS A 102 -27.96 -10.27 -20.93
N GLN A 103 -26.85 -9.53 -20.92
CA GLN A 103 -26.22 -9.09 -19.67
C GLN A 103 -26.36 -7.57 -19.54
N SER A 104 -27.13 -7.16 -18.54
CA SER A 104 -26.92 -5.88 -17.86
C SER A 104 -25.42 -5.78 -17.52
N HIS A 105 -24.82 -4.61 -17.74
CA HIS A 105 -23.44 -4.34 -17.33
C HIS A 105 -23.35 -4.44 -15.79
N HIS A 106 -23.19 -5.66 -15.26
CA HIS A 106 -23.06 -5.90 -13.83
C HIS A 106 -21.62 -5.59 -13.43
N VAL A 107 -21.42 -4.43 -12.80
CA VAL A 107 -20.13 -4.09 -12.17
C VAL A 107 -19.99 -4.96 -10.93
N PHE A 108 -18.98 -5.84 -10.92
CA PHE A 108 -18.68 -6.69 -9.78
C PHE A 108 -18.07 -5.87 -8.64
N SER A 109 -18.24 -6.33 -7.39
CA SER A 109 -17.53 -5.69 -6.28
C SER A 109 -16.02 -5.94 -6.40
N PRO A 110 -15.15 -5.08 -5.83
CA PRO A 110 -13.71 -5.30 -5.86
C PRO A 110 -13.29 -6.66 -5.29
N GLU A 111 -14.00 -7.15 -4.27
CA GLU A 111 -13.77 -8.46 -3.65
C GLU A 111 -14.08 -9.61 -4.62
N GLU A 112 -15.15 -9.48 -5.42
CA GLU A 112 -15.53 -10.45 -6.45
C GLU A 112 -14.53 -10.45 -7.61
N VAL A 113 -14.11 -9.26 -8.06
CA VAL A 113 -13.07 -9.14 -9.10
C VAL A 113 -11.78 -9.82 -8.64
N LEU A 114 -11.35 -9.57 -7.40
CA LEU A 114 -10.16 -10.17 -6.83
C LEU A 114 -10.28 -11.70 -6.77
N TYR A 115 -11.42 -12.21 -6.28
CA TYR A 115 -11.70 -13.64 -6.23
C TYR A 115 -11.68 -14.29 -7.62
N ASN A 116 -12.34 -13.68 -8.61
CA ASN A 116 -12.38 -14.20 -9.97
C ASN A 116 -11.00 -14.15 -10.66
N THR A 117 -10.14 -13.21 -10.26
CA THR A 117 -8.81 -13.00 -10.87
C THR A 117 -7.72 -13.87 -10.24
N LEU A 118 -7.70 -13.96 -8.92
CA LEU A 118 -6.63 -14.60 -8.14
C LEU A 118 -7.08 -15.90 -7.44
N GLY A 119 -8.37 -16.20 -7.42
CA GLY A 119 -8.93 -17.38 -6.74
C GLY A 119 -9.14 -17.18 -5.24
N PHE A 120 -8.89 -15.99 -4.71
CA PHE A 120 -9.13 -15.64 -3.32
C PHE A 120 -9.49 -14.16 -3.15
N THR A 121 -10.06 -13.81 -1.99
CA THR A 121 -10.32 -12.42 -1.62
C THR A 121 -9.86 -12.15 -0.19
N VAL A 122 -9.48 -10.89 0.07
CA VAL A 122 -9.01 -10.45 1.39
C VAL A 122 -9.83 -9.28 1.89
N SER A 123 -10.10 -9.27 3.20
CA SER A 123 -10.85 -8.20 3.85
C SER A 123 -10.34 -7.94 5.26
N ARG A 124 -10.64 -6.73 5.77
CA ARG A 124 -10.27 -6.33 7.13
C ARG A 124 -11.27 -6.89 8.14
N HIS A 125 -10.79 -7.57 9.17
CA HIS A 125 -11.61 -8.08 10.27
C HIS A 125 -10.93 -7.86 11.62
N GLN A 126 -11.71 -7.98 12.70
CA GLN A 126 -11.16 -7.96 14.05
C GLN A 126 -10.10 -9.07 14.19
N SER A 127 -8.94 -8.72 14.73
CA SER A 127 -7.87 -9.69 14.96
C SER A 127 -8.33 -10.77 15.93
N SER A 128 -7.91 -12.01 15.68
CA SER A 128 -8.10 -13.14 16.61
C SER A 128 -7.21 -13.04 17.84
N LEU A 129 -6.17 -12.18 17.80
CA LEU A 129 -5.29 -11.94 18.92
C LEU A 129 -5.85 -10.85 19.84
N VAL A 130 -5.78 -11.10 21.15
CA VAL A 130 -6.22 -10.17 22.18
C VAL A 130 -5.47 -8.84 22.04
N SER A 131 -6.22 -7.73 22.03
CA SER A 131 -5.68 -6.36 21.95
C SER A 131 -4.87 -6.02 20.68
N ALA A 132 -4.98 -6.81 19.61
CA ALA A 132 -4.24 -6.58 18.36
C ALA A 132 -4.98 -5.72 17.31
N GLY A 133 -6.19 -5.24 17.62
CA GLY A 133 -6.96 -4.38 16.71
C GLY A 133 -7.47 -5.13 15.47
N THR A 134 -7.30 -4.55 14.29
CA THR A 134 -7.83 -5.07 13.01
C THR A 134 -6.73 -5.73 12.18
N GLY A 135 -6.98 -6.95 11.70
CA GLY A 135 -6.11 -7.68 10.79
C GLY A 135 -6.67 -7.75 9.36
N VAL A 136 -5.91 -8.36 8.45
CA VAL A 136 -6.33 -8.69 7.09
C VAL A 136 -6.45 -10.22 6.99
N PHE A 137 -7.58 -10.69 6.49
CA PHE A 137 -7.91 -12.11 6.44
C PHE A 137 -8.32 -12.50 5.03
N VAL A 138 -7.97 -13.72 4.63
CA VAL A 138 -8.56 -14.37 3.46
C VAL A 138 -9.97 -14.80 3.85
N THR A 139 -10.99 -14.26 3.18
CA THR A 139 -12.40 -14.54 3.50
C THR A 139 -13.07 -15.47 2.50
N LYS A 140 -12.51 -15.59 1.30
CA LYS A 140 -12.98 -16.52 0.28
C LYS A 140 -11.80 -17.07 -0.49
N GLY A 141 -11.89 -18.34 -0.90
CA GLY A 141 -10.87 -19.01 -1.69
C GLY A 141 -9.68 -19.51 -0.88
N PHE A 142 -8.58 -19.79 -1.59
CA PHE A 142 -7.37 -20.38 -1.01
C PHE A 142 -6.13 -19.68 -1.57
N VAL A 143 -5.12 -19.48 -0.72
CA VAL A 143 -3.85 -18.86 -1.08
C VAL A 143 -2.73 -19.91 -0.97
N PRO A 144 -2.19 -20.39 -2.10
CA PRO A 144 -1.02 -21.25 -2.09
C PRO A 144 0.22 -20.57 -1.50
N LYS A 145 1.17 -21.38 -1.02
CA LYS A 145 2.48 -20.86 -0.58
C LYS A 145 3.19 -20.21 -1.77
N GLY A 146 3.77 -19.02 -1.55
CA GLY A 146 4.50 -18.27 -2.58
C GLY A 146 3.61 -17.33 -3.40
N THR A 147 2.31 -17.24 -3.10
CA THR A 147 1.40 -16.31 -3.78
C THR A 147 1.46 -14.91 -3.18
N VAL A 148 1.46 -13.89 -4.04
CA VAL A 148 1.33 -12.48 -3.64
C VAL A 148 -0.11 -12.22 -3.18
N VAL A 149 -0.27 -11.75 -1.95
CA VAL A 149 -1.59 -11.54 -1.33
C VAL A 149 -1.98 -10.08 -1.24
N SER A 150 -1.05 -9.24 -0.78
CA SER A 150 -1.29 -7.82 -0.57
C SER A 150 -0.01 -7.02 -0.76
N MET A 151 -0.19 -5.78 -1.16
CA MET A 151 0.86 -4.77 -1.09
C MET A 151 0.72 -3.97 0.20
N TYR A 152 1.82 -3.38 0.64
CA TYR A 152 1.83 -2.38 1.71
C TYR A 152 2.00 -0.98 1.09
N PRO A 153 0.93 -0.38 0.52
CA PRO A 153 1.04 0.93 -0.10
C PRO A 153 1.28 1.99 0.97
N GLY A 154 2.06 3.02 0.63
CA GLY A 154 2.43 4.05 1.59
C GLY A 154 3.53 4.96 1.07
N THR A 155 3.74 6.07 1.79
CA THR A 155 4.70 7.09 1.33
C THR A 155 6.09 6.52 1.44
N VAL A 156 6.82 6.55 0.33
CA VAL A 156 8.19 6.03 0.26
C VAL A 156 9.15 7.15 0.66
N TYR A 157 9.86 6.95 1.75
CA TYR A 157 10.95 7.80 2.19
C TYR A 157 12.29 7.13 1.95
N ARG A 158 13.21 7.85 1.34
CA ARG A 158 14.59 7.38 1.16
C ARG A 158 15.36 7.42 2.48
N LYS A 159 16.44 6.65 2.56
CA LYS A 159 17.27 6.45 3.77
C LYS A 159 17.66 7.73 4.53
N HIS A 160 17.81 8.86 3.84
CA HIS A 160 18.24 10.13 4.43
C HIS A 160 17.14 11.18 4.51
N GLU A 161 15.91 10.83 4.15
CA GLU A 161 14.80 11.77 4.20
C GLU A 161 14.26 11.92 5.64
N PRO A 162 14.04 13.16 6.10
CA PRO A 162 13.57 13.40 7.45
C PRO A 162 12.08 13.03 7.59
N ILE A 163 11.77 12.11 8.50
CA ILE A 163 10.39 11.66 8.79
C ILE A 163 9.94 11.96 10.23
N PHE A 164 10.62 12.88 10.92
CA PHE A 164 10.49 13.05 12.37
C PHE A 164 9.03 13.15 12.82
N PHE A 165 8.25 14.07 12.24
CA PHE A 165 6.86 14.30 12.64
C PHE A 165 5.92 13.16 12.23
N GLN A 166 6.14 12.56 11.07
CA GLN A 166 5.35 11.44 10.54
C GLN A 166 5.60 10.15 11.34
N SER A 167 6.78 10.02 11.94
CA SER A 167 7.18 8.86 12.74
C SER A 167 6.58 8.82 14.15
N LEU A 168 6.09 9.96 14.64
CA LEU A 168 5.64 10.10 16.03
C LEU A 168 4.43 9.22 16.32
N GLY A 169 4.64 8.15 17.09
CA GLY A 169 3.57 7.23 17.47
C GLY A 169 2.91 6.54 16.29
N ASN A 170 3.58 6.47 15.13
CA ASN A 170 3.04 5.84 13.93
C ASN A 170 3.49 4.37 13.86
N PRO A 171 2.57 3.41 14.07
CA PRO A 171 2.89 1.98 13.97
C PRO A 171 2.90 1.47 12.52
N PHE A 172 2.44 2.29 11.55
CA PHE A 172 2.30 1.91 10.14
C PHE A 172 3.53 2.26 9.29
N ILE A 173 4.66 2.57 9.92
CA ILE A 173 5.94 2.75 9.21
C ILE A 173 6.65 1.42 9.15
N PHE A 174 6.74 0.88 7.94
CA PHE A 174 7.53 -0.29 7.61
C PHE A 174 8.94 0.14 7.17
N ARG A 175 9.97 -0.54 7.68
CA ARG A 175 11.37 -0.28 7.29
C ARG A 175 11.90 -1.45 6.47
N CYS A 176 12.28 -1.17 5.23
CA CYS A 176 12.95 -2.10 4.34
C CYS A 176 14.43 -2.26 4.72
N ILE A 177 15.03 -3.36 4.28
CA ILE A 177 16.42 -3.74 4.61
C ILE A 177 17.44 -2.74 4.07
N ASP A 178 17.16 -2.13 2.92
CA ASP A 178 17.96 -1.08 2.26
C ASP A 178 17.88 0.29 2.98
N GLY A 179 17.00 0.40 3.99
CA GLY A 179 16.76 1.64 4.73
C GLY A 179 15.67 2.52 4.14
N ILE A 180 14.97 2.09 3.10
CA ILE A 180 13.72 2.72 2.66
C ILE A 180 12.65 2.55 3.74
N LEU A 181 11.84 3.59 3.92
CA LEU A 181 10.70 3.57 4.84
C LEU A 181 9.41 3.73 4.05
N ILE A 182 8.41 2.89 4.34
CA ILE A 182 7.08 2.96 3.74
C ILE A 182 6.10 3.31 4.84
N ASP A 183 5.45 4.48 4.74
CA ASP A 183 4.42 4.93 5.68
C ASP A 183 3.03 4.63 5.13
N GLY A 184 2.43 3.55 5.62
CA GLY A 184 1.07 3.11 5.25
C GLY A 184 -0.04 3.77 6.05
N ASN A 185 0.25 4.82 6.84
CA ASN A 185 -0.76 5.49 7.65
C ASN A 185 -1.70 6.34 6.78
N ASP A 186 -2.98 6.01 6.80
CA ASP A 186 -4.04 6.68 6.05
C ASP A 186 -4.61 7.92 6.75
N LYS A 187 -3.97 8.41 7.82
CA LYS A 187 -4.43 9.54 8.64
C LYS A 187 -3.39 10.67 8.77
N GLY A 188 -3.87 11.86 9.09
CA GLY A 188 -3.03 13.00 9.49
C GLY A 188 -2.01 13.43 8.43
N LEU A 189 -0.78 13.72 8.87
CA LEU A 189 0.32 14.19 8.01
C LEU A 189 0.71 13.17 6.95
N SER A 190 0.65 11.87 7.27
CA SER A 190 0.96 10.78 6.34
C SER A 190 0.00 10.76 5.14
N ARG A 191 -1.29 11.00 5.38
CA ARG A 191 -2.30 11.12 4.30
C ARG A 191 -2.09 12.35 3.42
N SER A 192 -1.58 13.45 3.98
CA SER A 192 -1.48 14.74 3.26
C SER A 192 -0.52 14.70 2.07
N VAL A 193 0.37 13.72 2.00
CA VAL A 193 1.33 13.56 0.90
C VAL A 193 0.64 13.13 -0.41
N TYR A 194 -0.59 12.60 -0.34
CA TYR A 194 -1.35 12.05 -1.47
C TYR A 194 -2.45 12.96 -2.01
N ARG A 195 -2.47 14.23 -1.61
CA ARG A 195 -3.51 15.20 -2.01
C ARG A 195 -3.08 16.06 -3.19
#